data_AF-A0A9X9A2I8-F1
#
_entry.id   AF-A0A9X9A2I8-F1
#
_cell.length_a   1.000
_cell.length_b   1.000
_cell.length_c   1.000
_cell.angle_alpha   90.00
_cell.angle_beta   90.00
_cell.angle_gamma   90.00
#
_symmetry.space_group_name_H-M   'P 1'
#
loop_
_entity.id
_entity.type
_entity.pdbx_description
1 polymer ?
#
loop_
_entity_poly.entity_id
_entity_poly.type
_entity_poly.pdbx_seq_one_letter_code
_entity_poly.pdbx_strand_id
1 'polypeptide(L)'
;MINSMQFLYLVASYLIGNILTAYIVTKLRHNVDIRDEGSGNPGARNMGRVYGKGYFIATFLGDAIKGAIVITVAKYLFEDPTFIMLTLLAV
;
A
#
# COMPACT_ATOMS: atom_id res chain seq x y z
N MET A 1 -20.17 -0.11 16.53
CA MET A 1 -19.62 1.26 16.61
C MET A 1 -18.11 1.15 16.72
N ILE A 2 -17.35 1.99 16.01
CA ILE A 2 -15.88 1.97 16.06
C ILE A 2 -15.41 2.50 17.42
N ASN A 3 -14.59 1.73 18.13
CA ASN A 3 -13.98 2.17 19.39
C ASN A 3 -12.62 2.86 19.16
N SER A 4 -12.03 3.43 20.21
CA SER A 4 -10.78 4.18 20.11
C SER A 4 -9.61 3.34 19.57
N MET A 5 -9.53 2.05 19.93
CA MET A 5 -8.47 1.16 19.45
C MET A 5 -8.62 0.85 17.96
N GLN A 6 -9.85 0.58 17.52
CA GLN A 6 -10.18 0.37 16.12
C GLN A 6 -9.89 1.63 15.28
N PHE A 7 -10.20 2.80 15.81
CA PHE A 7 -9.89 4.08 15.14
C PHE A 7 -8.38 4.28 14.98
N LEU A 8 -7.59 4.10 16.05
CA LEU A 8 -6.12 4.19 15.98
C LEU A 8 -5.54 3.19 14.97
N TYR A 9 -6.09 1.98 14.91
CA TYR A 9 -5.66 0.98 13.96
C TYR A 9 -5.96 1.38 12.51
N LEU A 10 -7.11 1.98 12.23
CA LEU A 10 -7.43 2.50 10.89
C LEU A 10 -6.47 3.62 10.47
N VAL A 11 -6.13 4.52 11.38
CA VAL A 11 -5.13 5.57 11.13
C VAL A 11 -3.76 4.95 10.82
N ALA A 12 -3.31 3.98 11.62
CA ALA A 12 -2.06 3.28 11.37
C ALA A 12 -2.06 2.54 10.01
N SER A 13 -3.16 1.87 9.68
CA SER A 13 -3.35 1.18 8.40
C SER A 13 -3.26 2.15 7.23
N TYR A 14 -3.86 3.33 7.36
CA TYR A 14 -3.78 4.40 6.36
C TYR A 14 -2.36 4.90 6.15
N LEU A 15 -1.61 5.14 7.23
CA LEU A 15 -0.21 5.56 7.13
C LEU A 15 0.65 4.49 6.45
N ILE A 16 0.41 3.22 6.73
CA ILE A 16 1.09 2.09 6.07
C ILE A 16 0.73 2.03 4.58
N GLY A 17 -0.55 2.20 4.22
CA GLY A 17 -1.00 2.22 2.83
C GLY A 17 -0.39 3.34 1.99
N ASN A 18 -0.17 4.50 2.61
CA ASN A 18 0.48 5.66 1.97
C ASN A 18 1.99 5.47 1.71
N ILE A 19 2.59 4.35 2.11
CA ILE A 19 3.94 3.98 1.69
C ILE A 19 3.86 3.58 0.21
N LEU A 20 4.19 4.53 -0.67
CA LEU A 20 4.15 4.35 -2.12
C LEU A 20 5.37 3.56 -2.61
N THR A 21 5.21 2.25 -2.80
CA THR A 21 6.30 1.37 -3.26
C THR A 21 6.93 1.90 -4.56
N ALA A 22 6.12 2.36 -5.52
CA ALA A 22 6.60 2.88 -6.80
C ALA A 22 7.53 4.10 -6.62
N TYR A 23 7.18 5.02 -5.72
CA TYR A 23 8.00 6.20 -5.42
C TYR A 23 9.32 5.78 -4.78
N ILE A 24 9.30 4.87 -3.79
CA ILE A 24 10.51 4.39 -3.14
C ILE A 24 11.45 3.71 -4.15
N VAL A 25 10.90 2.83 -4.98
CA VAL A 25 11.69 2.10 -5.99
C VAL A 25 12.30 3.06 -7.01
N THR A 26 11.54 4.00 -7.56
CA THR A 26 12.07 4.99 -8.51
C THR A 26 13.10 5.92 -7.87
N LYS A 27 12.82 6.40 -6.65
CA LYS A 27 13.75 7.28 -5.94
C LYS A 27 15.09 6.60 -5.65
N LEU A 28 15.09 5.32 -5.27
CA LEU A 28 16.30 4.56 -4.95
C LEU A 28 17.06 4.06 -6.19
N ARG A 29 16.37 3.67 -7.26
CA ARG A 29 17.00 3.05 -8.44
C ARG A 29 17.33 4.05 -9.55
N HIS A 30 16.56 5.13 -9.65
CA HIS A 30 16.61 6.08 -10.76
C HIS A 30 16.77 7.53 -10.30
N ASN A 31 16.65 7.83 -9.00
CA ASN A 31 16.69 9.17 -8.41
C ASN A 31 15.67 10.15 -9.03
N VAL A 32 14.56 9.63 -9.53
CA VAL A 32 13.43 10.39 -10.08
C VAL A 32 12.15 10.06 -9.31
N ASP A 33 11.07 10.76 -9.62
CA ASP A 33 9.74 10.52 -9.09
C ASP A 33 8.83 9.94 -10.18
N ILE A 34 8.28 8.75 -9.95
CA ILE A 34 7.32 8.11 -10.86
C ILE A 34 6.08 8.97 -11.14
N ARG A 35 5.76 9.94 -10.28
CA ARG A 35 4.61 10.84 -10.45
C ARG A 35 4.82 11.87 -11.55
N ASP A 36 6.07 12.15 -11.89
CA ASP A 36 6.43 13.04 -13.00
C ASP A 36 6.61 12.27 -14.31
N GLU A 37 6.48 10.94 -14.28
CA GLU A 37 6.70 10.09 -15.42
C GLU A 37 5.44 9.36 -15.86
N GLY A 38 5.29 9.28 -17.18
CA GLY A 38 4.36 8.35 -17.74
C GLY A 38 2.90 8.74 -17.56
N SER A 39 2.10 7.94 -16.84
CA SER A 39 0.72 8.31 -16.52
C SER A 39 0.62 9.16 -15.24
N GLY A 40 1.73 9.41 -14.56
CA GLY A 40 1.81 10.12 -13.27
C GLY A 40 1.23 9.37 -12.07
N ASN A 41 0.70 8.16 -12.26
CA ASN A 41 0.16 7.35 -11.16
C ASN A 41 1.29 6.53 -10.51
N PRO A 42 1.52 6.62 -9.19
CA PRO A 42 2.56 5.86 -8.48
C PRO A 42 2.16 4.39 -8.22
N GLY A 43 1.57 3.73 -9.21
CA GLY A 43 1.12 2.34 -9.12
C GLY A 43 1.92 1.37 -10.00
N ALA A 44 1.77 0.08 -9.74
CA ALA A 44 2.48 -1.00 -10.44
C ALA A 44 2.31 -0.94 -11.97
N ARG A 45 1.14 -0.56 -12.48
CA ARG A 45 0.88 -0.45 -13.92
C ARG A 45 1.73 0.64 -14.58
N ASN A 46 1.90 1.79 -13.94
CA ASN A 46 2.75 2.87 -14.48
C ASN A 46 4.23 2.45 -14.43
N MET A 47 4.66 1.86 -13.31
CA MET A 47 6.01 1.29 -13.16
C MET A 47 6.30 0.25 -14.25
N GLY A 48 5.36 -0.64 -14.53
CA GLY A 48 5.47 -1.61 -15.61
C GLY A 48 5.59 -1.00 -16.99
N ARG A 49 4.86 0.09 -17.24
CA ARG A 49 4.86 0.79 -18.53
C ARG A 49 6.14 1.59 -18.76
N VAL A 50 6.69 2.23 -17.72
CA VAL A 50 7.90 3.06 -17.81
C VAL A 50 9.18 2.24 -17.69
N TYR A 51 9.24 1.32 -16.72
CA TYR A 51 10.45 0.61 -16.34
C TYR A 51 10.44 -0.90 -16.65
N GLY A 52 9.30 -1.44 -17.10
CA GLY A 52 9.17 -2.84 -17.53
C GLY A 52 8.66 -3.82 -16.46
N LYS A 53 8.52 -5.09 -16.86
CA LYS A 53 7.81 -6.14 -16.09
C LYS A 53 8.39 -6.39 -14.69
N GLY A 54 9.70 -6.28 -14.51
CA GLY A 54 10.33 -6.47 -13.19
C GLY A 54 9.84 -5.43 -12.17
N TYR A 55 9.72 -4.17 -12.59
CA TYR A 55 9.25 -3.07 -11.75
C TYR A 55 7.75 -3.12 -11.50
N PHE A 56 6.98 -3.63 -12.46
CA PHE A 56 5.57 -3.96 -12.25
C PHE A 56 5.43 -4.94 -11.07
N ILE A 57 6.13 -6.07 -11.13
CA ILE A 57 6.03 -7.12 -10.12
C ILE A 57 6.51 -6.62 -8.77
N ALA A 58 7.66 -5.94 -8.71
CA ALA A 58 8.19 -5.41 -7.45
C ALA A 58 7.22 -4.43 -6.77
N THR A 59 6.64 -3.51 -7.54
CA THR A 59 5.67 -2.53 -7.01
C THR A 59 4.38 -3.20 -6.57
N PHE A 60 3.85 -4.12 -7.39
CA PHE A 60 2.65 -4.87 -7.07
C PHE A 60 2.82 -5.69 -5.79
N LEU A 61 3.95 -6.37 -5.63
CA LEU A 61 4.23 -7.13 -4.42
C LEU A 61 4.38 -6.23 -3.20
N GLY A 62 5.06 -5.09 -3.30
CA GLY A 62 5.17 -4.15 -2.17
C GLY A 62 3.80 -3.64 -1.71
N ASP A 63 2.94 -3.25 -2.65
CA ASP A 63 1.60 -2.78 -2.35
C ASP A 63 0.67 -3.90 -1.84
N ALA A 64 0.85 -5.13 -2.32
CA ALA A 64 0.11 -6.29 -1.81
C ALA A 64 0.57 -6.69 -0.41
N ILE A 65 1.89 -6.65 -0.12
CA ILE A 65 2.46 -7.04 1.17
C ILE A 65 1.98 -6.10 2.27
N LYS A 66 1.97 -4.77 2.05
CA LYS A 66 1.49 -3.83 3.06
C LYS A 66 0.00 -4.06 3.40
N GLY A 67 -0.83 -4.35 2.40
CA GLY A 67 -2.24 -4.74 2.62
C GLY A 67 -2.39 -6.07 3.35
N ALA A 68 -1.57 -7.06 2.99
CA ALA A 68 -1.57 -8.36 3.66
C ALA A 68 -1.15 -8.25 5.13
N ILE A 69 -0.15 -7.42 5.45
CA ILE A 69 0.28 -7.15 6.82
C ILE A 69 -0.87 -6.54 7.62
N VAL A 70 -1.53 -5.50 7.08
CA VAL A 70 -2.65 -4.82 7.75
C VAL A 70 -3.81 -5.79 8.05
N ILE A 71 -4.21 -6.65 7.10
CA ILE A 71 -5.27 -7.63 7.37
C ILE A 71 -4.82 -8.66 8.40
N THR A 72 -3.60 -9.18 8.24
CA THR A 72 -3.11 -10.27 9.08
C THR A 72 -3.04 -9.83 10.53
N VAL A 73 -2.48 -8.64 10.79
CA VAL A 73 -2.45 -8.05 12.14
C VAL A 73 -3.86 -7.76 12.64
N ALA A 74 -4.78 -7.25 11.81
CA ALA A 74 -6.16 -7.00 12.21
C ALA A 74 -6.86 -8.28 12.69
N LYS A 75 -6.65 -9.41 12.01
CA LYS A 75 -7.20 -10.73 12.39
C LYS A 75 -6.68 -11.24 13.73
N TYR A 76 -5.50 -10.82 14.17
CA TYR A 76 -4.96 -11.18 15.49
C TYR A 76 -5.45 -10.25 16.61
N LEU A 77 -5.79 -9.00 16.28
CA LEU A 77 -6.14 -7.97 17.27
C LEU A 77 -7.64 -7.77 17.47
N PHE A 78 -8.46 -8.11 16.47
CA PHE A 78 -9.89 -7.84 16.47
C PHE A 78 -10.66 -9.07 16.02
N GLU A 79 -11.86 -9.26 16.60
CA GLU A 79 -12.75 -10.38 16.24
C GLU A 79 -13.84 -9.96 15.24
N ASP A 80 -14.16 -8.66 15.16
CA ASP A 80 -15.20 -8.12 14.28
C ASP A 80 -14.81 -8.27 12.79
N PRO A 81 -15.46 -9.18 12.03
CA PRO A 81 -15.10 -9.44 10.64
C PRO A 81 -15.34 -8.22 9.73
N THR A 82 -16.38 -7.43 10.02
CA THR A 82 -16.68 -6.22 9.27
C THR A 82 -15.58 -5.19 9.49
N PHE A 83 -15.13 -5.02 10.74
CA PHE A 83 -13.99 -4.13 11.03
C PHE A 83 -12.72 -4.59 10.32
N ILE A 84 -12.38 -5.88 10.36
CA ILE A 84 -11.20 -6.43 9.68
C ILE A 84 -11.27 -6.11 8.17
N MET A 85 -12.42 -6.28 7.54
CA MET A 85 -12.60 -5.93 6.12
C MET A 85 -12.46 -4.43 5.86
N LEU A 86 -12.92 -3.56 6.77
CA LEU A 86 -12.75 -2.11 6.64
C LEU A 86 -11.27 -1.68 6.62
N THR A 87 -10.38 -2.43 7.27
CA THR A 87 -8.94 -2.12 7.26
C THR A 87 -8.32 -2.19 5.86
N LEU A 88 -8.90 -2.96 4.94
CA LEU A 88 -8.47 -3.01 3.54
C LEU A 88 -8.70 -1.69 2.79
N LEU A 89 -9.77 -0.97 3.13
CA LEU A 89 -10.09 0.31 2.50
C LEU A 89 -9.16 1.43 2.96
N ALA A 90 -8.46 1.22 4.07
CA ALA A 90 -7.48 2.16 4.57
C ALA A 90 -6.13 2.03 3.85
N VAL A 91 -5.86 0.93 3.12
CA VAL A 91 -4.55 0.66 2.50
C VAL A 91 -4.49 1.06 1.03
#